data_AF-A0AAW1BGR7-F1
#
_entry.id   AF-A0AAW1BGR7-F1
#
_cell.length_a   1.000
_cell.length_b   1.000
_cell.length_c   1.000
_cell.angle_alpha   90.00
_cell.angle_beta   90.00
_cell.angle_gamma   90.00
#
_symmetry.space_group_name_H-M   'P 1'
#
loop_
_entity.id
_entity.type
_entity.pdbx_description
1 polymer ?
#
loop_
_entity_poly.entity_id
_entity_poly.type
_entity_poly.pdbx_seq_one_letter_code
_entity_poly.pdbx_strand_id
1 'polypeptide(L)'
;MCDMGGLDNLIANTAYLQARKSGDVDTKDMQKRRKSINLPKVEECVEIKSSISMDYESICEQQPIGKIFFKDYVATVPEYQLAQEFLDEIAVWEISEESIKNSLLEGMVNMYLKNVSNTYLKYLSTDLSNKCQSASANDFENIMQLAREETKTFLKGKPFEGFRTSQFYEKFLQWKSYEKQPINDKFFEEFRILGKGGFGEVRSSFLI
;
A
#
# COMPACT_ATOMS: atom_id res chain seq x y z
N MET A 1 11.59 49.16 21.78
CA MET A 1 10.85 47.89 21.61
C MET A 1 11.54 47.14 20.49
N CYS A 2 12.33 46.10 20.83
CA CYS A 2 12.95 45.26 19.82
C CYS A 2 11.86 44.48 19.08
N ASP A 3 11.92 44.49 17.75
CA ASP A 3 10.98 43.83 16.86
C ASP A 3 11.08 42.30 17.00
N MET A 4 10.38 41.75 18.00
CA MET A 4 10.30 40.31 18.24
C MET A 4 9.69 39.55 17.05
N GLY A 5 8.83 40.21 16.26
CA GLY A 5 8.16 39.56 15.12
C GLY A 5 9.12 39.15 14.01
N GLY A 6 10.22 39.88 13.80
CA GLY A 6 11.28 39.49 12.86
C GLY A 6 12.08 38.27 13.33
N LEU A 7 12.38 38.20 14.63
CA LEU A 7 13.13 37.09 15.23
C LEU A 7 12.31 35.79 15.25
N ASP A 8 11.04 35.87 15.64
CA ASP A 8 10.13 34.72 15.67
C ASP A 8 9.92 34.14 14.26
N ASN A 9 9.78 35.00 13.24
CA ASN A 9 9.70 34.55 11.85
C ASN A 9 11.00 33.88 11.37
N LEU A 10 12.17 34.40 11.75
CA LEU A 10 13.45 33.79 11.41
C LEU A 10 13.63 32.41 12.06
N ILE A 11 13.29 32.29 13.36
CA ILE A 11 13.32 31.04 14.10
C ILE A 11 12.38 30.02 13.45
N ALA A 12 11.13 30.42 13.16
CA ALA A 12 10.13 29.54 12.56
C ALA A 12 10.52 29.08 11.14
N ASN A 13 11.13 29.96 10.34
CA ASN A 13 11.64 29.60 9.02
C ASN A 13 12.83 28.64 9.07
N THR A 14 13.73 28.84 10.04
CA THR A 14 14.90 27.99 10.23
C THR A 14 14.48 26.59 10.67
N ALA A 15 13.57 26.50 11.64
CA ALA A 15 13.00 25.23 12.11
C ALA A 15 12.25 24.50 10.98
N TYR A 16 11.45 25.22 10.17
CA TYR A 16 10.76 24.64 9.02
C TYR A 16 11.72 24.08 7.96
N LEU A 17 12.80 24.80 7.65
CA LEU A 17 13.81 24.33 6.70
C LEU A 17 14.57 23.11 7.23
N GLN A 18 14.83 23.05 8.54
CA GLN A 18 15.43 21.87 9.18
C GLN A 18 14.47 20.67 9.11
N ALA A 19 13.19 20.87 9.42
CA ALA A 19 12.20 19.79 9.39
C ALA A 19 11.91 19.28 7.95
N ARG A 20 12.14 20.10 6.92
CA ARG A 20 12.05 19.69 5.50
C ARG A 20 13.26 18.94 4.97
N LYS A 21 14.40 18.94 5.68
CA LYS A 21 15.57 18.13 5.27
C LYS A 21 15.25 16.66 5.50
N SER A 22 14.65 16.03 4.50
CA SER A 22 14.24 14.62 4.48
C SER A 22 15.41 13.61 4.52
N GLY A 23 16.65 14.06 4.70
CA GLY A 23 17.85 13.21 4.73
C GLY A 23 18.51 13.04 6.11
N ASP A 24 18.08 13.79 7.13
CA ASP A 24 18.80 13.86 8.41
C ASP A 24 17.83 13.98 9.60
N VAL A 25 16.77 13.17 9.59
CA VAL A 25 15.98 12.99 10.82
C VAL A 25 16.86 12.21 11.79
N ASP A 26 17.36 12.87 12.84
CA ASP A 26 18.17 12.24 13.87
C ASP A 26 17.46 10.96 14.33
N THR A 27 18.16 9.83 14.23
CA THR A 27 17.64 8.51 14.63
C THR A 27 17.02 8.52 16.03
N LYS A 28 17.51 9.40 16.91
CA LYS A 28 16.97 9.62 18.26
C LYS A 28 15.57 10.25 18.25
N ASP A 29 15.31 11.20 17.36
CA ASP A 29 13.99 11.83 17.24
C ASP A 29 13.00 10.89 16.55
N MET A 30 13.43 10.13 15.54
CA MET A 30 12.61 9.00 15.03
C MET A 30 12.30 7.98 16.13
N GLN A 31 13.27 7.66 17.00
CA GLN A 31 13.05 6.75 18.13
C GLN A 31 12.08 7.32 19.17
N LYS A 32 12.09 8.63 19.44
CA LYS A 32 11.08 9.26 20.31
C LYS A 32 9.68 9.18 19.69
N ARG A 33 9.54 9.45 18.39
CA ARG A 33 8.25 9.30 17.67
C ARG A 33 7.78 7.86 17.58
N ARG A 34 8.69 6.89 17.49
CA ARG A 34 8.32 5.45 17.57
C ARG A 34 7.87 5.02 18.96
N LYS A 35 8.33 5.69 20.02
CA LYS A 35 7.89 5.40 21.41
C LYS A 35 6.45 5.85 21.69
N SER A 36 5.88 6.77 20.91
CA SER A 36 4.48 7.19 21.04
C SER A 36 3.50 6.27 20.31
N ILE A 37 3.96 5.48 19.33
CA ILE A 37 3.11 4.54 18.59
C ILE A 37 3.05 3.21 19.35
N ASN A 38 2.14 3.13 20.31
CA ASN A 38 1.79 1.87 20.97
C ASN A 38 0.52 1.31 20.34
N LEU A 39 0.68 0.23 19.57
CA LEU A 39 -0.46 -0.47 19.01
C LEU A 39 -1.26 -1.13 20.15
N PRO A 40 -2.60 -1.02 20.12
CA PRO A 40 -3.47 -1.67 21.10
C PRO A 40 -3.34 -3.18 21.00
N LYS A 41 -3.69 -3.90 22.08
CA LYS A 41 -3.61 -5.36 22.07
C LYS A 41 -4.67 -5.96 21.15
N VAL A 42 -4.46 -7.20 20.70
CA VAL A 42 -5.38 -7.87 19.77
C VAL A 42 -6.77 -8.03 20.41
N GLU A 43 -6.83 -8.25 21.72
CA GLU A 43 -8.08 -8.37 22.48
C GLU A 43 -8.89 -7.07 22.52
N GLU A 44 -8.24 -5.91 22.40
CA GLU A 44 -8.88 -4.59 22.36
C GLU A 44 -9.44 -4.26 20.96
N CYS A 45 -9.09 -5.06 19.95
CA CYS A 45 -9.49 -4.82 18.55
C CYS A 45 -10.82 -5.50 18.15
N VAL A 46 -11.53 -6.14 19.09
CA VAL A 46 -12.74 -6.94 18.82
C VAL A 46 -13.88 -6.09 18.24
N GLU A 47 -14.11 -4.90 18.79
CA GLU A 47 -15.14 -3.98 18.28
C GLU A 47 -14.84 -3.57 16.83
N ILE A 48 -13.57 -3.34 16.53
CA ILE A 48 -13.15 -2.90 15.20
C ILE A 48 -13.32 -4.01 14.17
N LYS A 49 -13.00 -5.24 14.57
CA LYS A 49 -13.25 -6.44 13.75
C LYS A 49 -14.72 -6.57 13.37
N SER A 50 -15.65 -6.19 14.26
CA SER A 50 -17.09 -6.20 13.95
C SER A 50 -17.56 -5.03 13.08
N SER A 51 -16.86 -3.89 13.13
CA SER A 51 -17.25 -2.65 12.43
C SER A 51 -16.69 -2.51 11.01
N ILE A 52 -15.61 -3.23 10.69
CA ILE A 52 -14.91 -3.08 9.41
C ILE A 52 -15.63 -3.84 8.29
N SER A 53 -15.76 -3.20 7.13
CA SER A 53 -16.21 -3.85 5.90
C SER A 53 -15.21 -4.91 5.47
N MET A 54 -15.66 -6.16 5.32
CA MET A 54 -14.86 -7.30 4.89
C MET A 54 -14.67 -7.35 3.37
N ASP A 55 -14.35 -6.20 2.78
CA ASP A 55 -14.18 -6.04 1.34
C ASP A 55 -12.71 -6.11 0.94
N TYR A 56 -12.37 -6.94 -0.05
CA TYR A 56 -10.99 -7.15 -0.47
C TYR A 56 -10.41 -5.88 -1.09
N GLU A 57 -11.15 -5.23 -1.97
CA GLU A 57 -10.72 -4.02 -2.68
C GLU A 57 -10.41 -2.91 -1.69
N SER A 58 -11.29 -2.71 -0.69
CA SER A 58 -11.04 -1.74 0.37
C SER A 58 -9.78 -2.06 1.20
N ILE A 59 -9.59 -3.31 1.62
CA ILE A 59 -8.53 -3.68 2.58
C ILE A 59 -7.18 -3.87 1.87
N CYS A 60 -7.17 -4.64 0.78
CA CYS A 60 -5.95 -5.14 0.14
C CYS A 60 -5.50 -4.28 -1.05
N GLU A 61 -6.36 -3.45 -1.64
CA GLU A 61 -5.98 -2.58 -2.76
C GLU A 61 -5.91 -1.10 -2.36
N GLN A 62 -6.95 -0.56 -1.72
CA GLN A 62 -7.07 0.86 -1.41
C GLN A 62 -6.28 1.29 -0.17
N GLN A 63 -6.27 0.46 0.88
CA GLN A 63 -5.60 0.78 2.13
C GLN A 63 -4.11 0.37 2.08
N PRO A 64 -3.15 1.30 2.16
CA PRO A 64 -1.72 0.97 2.00
C PRO A 64 -1.21 -0.04 3.04
N ILE A 65 -1.62 0.11 4.30
CA ILE A 65 -1.22 -0.79 5.39
C ILE A 65 -1.82 -2.20 5.16
N GLY A 66 -3.08 -2.28 4.76
CA GLY A 66 -3.74 -3.56 4.47
C GLY A 66 -3.11 -4.25 3.26
N LYS A 67 -2.78 -3.51 2.21
CA LYS A 67 -2.03 -3.99 1.04
C LYS A 67 -0.67 -4.59 1.42
N ILE A 68 0.08 -3.93 2.31
CA ILE A 68 1.38 -4.43 2.78
C ILE A 68 1.21 -5.76 3.54
N PHE A 69 0.32 -5.81 4.52
CA PHE A 69 0.10 -7.04 5.28
C PHE A 69 -0.45 -8.18 4.43
N PHE A 70 -1.29 -7.88 3.45
CA PHE A 70 -1.76 -8.88 2.50
C PHE A 70 -0.60 -9.40 1.64
N LYS A 71 0.28 -8.52 1.15
CA LYS A 71 1.48 -8.89 0.40
C LYS A 71 2.41 -9.78 1.23
N ASP A 72 2.63 -9.45 2.50
CA ASP A 72 3.43 -10.26 3.42
C ASP A 72 2.78 -11.64 3.66
N TYR A 73 1.46 -11.70 3.77
CA TYR A 73 0.73 -12.95 3.92
C TYR A 73 0.84 -13.84 2.66
N VAL A 74 0.57 -13.30 1.46
CA VAL A 74 0.65 -14.09 0.22
C VAL A 74 2.07 -14.56 -0.07
N ALA A 75 3.09 -13.83 0.38
CA ALA A 75 4.49 -14.27 0.30
C ALA A 75 4.79 -15.54 1.14
N THR A 76 3.93 -15.92 2.08
CA THR A 76 4.12 -17.15 2.86
C THR A 76 3.78 -18.43 2.10
N VAL A 77 3.00 -18.32 1.01
CA VAL A 77 2.55 -19.45 0.20
C VAL A 77 3.01 -19.24 -1.24
N PRO A 78 3.89 -20.10 -1.80
CA PRO A 78 4.47 -19.88 -3.12
C PRO A 78 3.44 -19.68 -4.25
N GLU A 79 2.29 -20.34 -4.17
CA GLU A 79 1.20 -20.18 -5.15
C GLU A 79 0.57 -18.78 -5.10
N TYR A 80 0.40 -18.20 -3.90
CA TYR A 80 -0.17 -16.87 -3.74
C TYR A 80 0.88 -15.79 -4.04
N GLN A 81 2.13 -16.04 -3.67
CA GLN A 81 3.25 -15.18 -4.02
C GLN A 81 3.36 -15.02 -5.54
N LEU A 82 3.29 -16.13 -6.28
CA LEU A 82 3.35 -16.12 -7.73
C LEU A 82 2.19 -15.32 -8.35
N ALA A 83 0.98 -15.45 -7.81
CA ALA A 83 -0.17 -14.65 -8.22
C ALA A 83 0.04 -13.14 -7.99
N GLN A 84 0.66 -12.77 -6.86
CA GLN A 84 0.97 -11.39 -6.53
C GLN A 84 2.08 -10.82 -7.41
N GLU A 85 3.14 -11.59 -7.67
CA GLU A 85 4.24 -11.20 -8.57
C GLU A 85 3.73 -10.92 -9.98
N PHE A 86 2.83 -11.78 -10.49
CA PHE A 86 2.16 -11.55 -11.77
C PHE A 86 1.40 -10.21 -11.80
N LEU A 87 0.62 -9.89 -10.77
CA LEU A 87 -0.11 -8.61 -10.70
C LEU A 87 0.84 -7.40 -10.57
N ASP A 88 1.93 -7.54 -9.82
CA ASP A 88 2.94 -6.49 -9.68
C ASP A 88 3.64 -6.25 -11.03
N GLU A 89 3.97 -7.29 -11.80
CA GLU A 89 4.54 -7.16 -13.15
C GLU A 89 3.56 -6.52 -14.13
N ILE A 90 2.27 -6.87 -14.09
CA ILE A 90 1.24 -6.17 -14.89
C ILE A 90 1.23 -4.68 -14.57
N ALA A 91 1.29 -4.30 -13.30
CA ALA A 91 1.27 -2.90 -12.90
C ALA A 91 2.51 -2.15 -13.43
N VAL A 92 3.67 -2.79 -13.46
CA VAL A 92 4.90 -2.23 -14.07
C VAL A 92 4.73 -2.09 -15.58
N TRP A 93 4.16 -3.09 -16.25
CA TRP A 93 3.90 -3.06 -17.68
C TRP A 93 2.93 -1.95 -18.08
N GLU A 94 1.85 -1.72 -17.32
CA GLU A 94 0.85 -0.68 -17.62
C GLU A 94 1.47 0.72 -17.72
N ILE A 95 2.44 1.02 -16.85
CA ILE A 95 3.16 2.30 -16.78
C ILE A 95 4.45 2.35 -17.60
N SER A 96 4.83 1.24 -18.24
CA SER A 96 6.07 1.15 -19.04
C SER A 96 5.96 1.89 -20.37
N GLU A 97 7.11 2.26 -20.93
CA GLU A 97 7.19 2.90 -22.25
C GLU A 97 6.73 1.97 -23.38
N GLU A 98 6.13 2.54 -24.43
CA GLU A 98 5.65 1.77 -25.60
C GLU A 98 6.76 0.97 -26.29
N SER A 99 8.00 1.46 -26.24
CA SER A 99 9.19 0.83 -26.81
C SER A 99 9.49 -0.56 -26.23
N ILE A 100 9.16 -0.79 -24.96
CA ILE A 100 9.42 -2.04 -24.22
C ILE A 100 8.15 -2.80 -23.85
N LYS A 101 6.95 -2.20 -24.01
CA LYS A 101 5.68 -2.82 -23.64
C LYS A 101 5.43 -4.16 -24.33
N ASN A 102 5.75 -4.26 -25.62
CA ASN A 102 5.52 -5.50 -26.37
C ASN A 102 6.46 -6.63 -25.90
N SER A 103 7.74 -6.34 -25.67
CA SER A 103 8.68 -7.36 -25.21
C SER A 103 8.38 -7.83 -23.78
N LEU A 104 7.97 -6.92 -22.90
CA LEU A 104 7.48 -7.26 -21.56
C LEU A 104 6.22 -8.12 -21.60
N LEU A 105 5.27 -7.77 -22.47
CA LEU A 105 4.03 -8.54 -22.66
C LEU A 105 4.32 -9.98 -23.10
N GLU A 106 5.16 -10.15 -24.11
CA GLU A 106 5.58 -11.48 -24.58
C GLU A 106 6.31 -12.27 -23.50
N GLY A 107 7.19 -11.62 -22.73
CA GLY A 107 7.90 -12.23 -21.60
C GLY A 107 6.93 -12.74 -20.53
N MET A 108 5.99 -11.91 -20.10
CA MET A 108 4.99 -12.27 -19.08
C MET A 108 4.08 -13.42 -19.54
N VAL A 109 3.59 -13.39 -20.79
CA VAL A 109 2.75 -14.47 -21.33
C VAL A 109 3.51 -15.79 -21.33
N ASN A 110 4.77 -15.79 -21.76
CA ASN A 110 5.59 -17.00 -21.79
C ASN A 110 5.95 -17.50 -20.38
N MET A 111 6.15 -16.60 -19.42
CA MET A 111 6.53 -16.95 -18.06
C MET A 111 5.34 -17.44 -17.21
N TYR A 112 4.19 -16.79 -17.29
CA TYR A 112 3.05 -17.05 -16.40
C TYR A 112 1.93 -17.86 -17.06
N LEU A 113 1.74 -17.74 -18.37
CA LEU A 113 0.57 -18.31 -19.06
C LEU A 113 0.87 -19.53 -19.92
N LYS A 114 2.13 -19.77 -20.30
CA LYS A 114 2.54 -21.00 -20.97
C LYS A 114 2.92 -22.08 -19.95
N ASN A 115 2.40 -23.29 -20.15
CA ASN A 115 2.61 -24.42 -19.25
C ASN A 115 4.05 -24.98 -19.24
N VAL A 116 4.94 -24.41 -20.06
CA VAL A 116 6.35 -24.78 -20.19
C VAL A 116 7.17 -24.23 -19.01
N SER A 117 6.69 -23.16 -18.38
CA SER A 117 7.37 -22.53 -17.25
C SER A 117 7.01 -23.17 -15.90
N ASN A 118 7.96 -23.22 -14.98
CA ASN A 118 7.72 -23.58 -13.58
C ASN A 118 6.86 -22.54 -12.83
N THR A 119 6.76 -21.32 -13.36
CA THR A 119 5.96 -20.20 -12.83
C THR A 119 4.58 -20.09 -13.48
N TYR A 120 4.11 -21.16 -14.12
CA TYR A 120 2.79 -21.21 -14.73
C TYR A 120 1.66 -21.10 -13.68
N LEU A 121 0.67 -20.25 -13.96
CA LEU A 121 -0.47 -20.00 -13.08
C LEU A 121 -1.48 -21.17 -13.15
N LYS A 122 -1.41 -22.06 -12.17
CA LYS A 122 -2.21 -23.31 -12.12
C LYS A 122 -3.68 -23.09 -11.78
N TYR A 123 -4.02 -21.94 -11.19
CA TYR A 123 -5.38 -21.63 -10.74
C TYR A 123 -6.25 -21.03 -11.86
N LEU A 124 -5.70 -20.78 -13.05
CA LEU A 124 -6.46 -20.25 -14.19
C LEU A 124 -7.50 -21.27 -14.66
N SER A 125 -8.61 -20.77 -15.21
CA SER A 125 -9.66 -21.61 -15.79
C SER A 125 -9.12 -22.45 -16.95
N THR A 126 -9.69 -23.64 -17.14
CA THR A 126 -9.28 -24.54 -18.24
C THR A 126 -9.45 -23.89 -19.61
N ASP A 127 -10.49 -23.07 -19.76
CA ASP A 127 -10.78 -22.36 -21.01
C ASP A 127 -9.74 -21.28 -21.30
N LEU A 128 -9.37 -20.47 -20.29
CA LEU A 128 -8.33 -19.47 -20.44
C LEU A 128 -6.96 -20.10 -20.65
N SER A 129 -6.64 -21.15 -19.88
CA SER A 129 -5.38 -21.91 -20.04
C SER A 129 -5.20 -22.43 -21.46
N ASN A 130 -6.25 -23.03 -22.05
CA ASN A 130 -6.21 -23.52 -23.42
C ASN A 130 -6.00 -22.37 -24.42
N LYS A 131 -6.71 -21.25 -24.25
CA LYS A 131 -6.52 -20.04 -25.07
C LYS A 131 -5.10 -19.50 -24.96
N CYS A 132 -4.53 -19.46 -23.75
CA CYS A 132 -3.16 -19.05 -23.51
C CYS A 132 -2.17 -19.93 -24.27
N GLN A 133 -2.38 -21.25 -24.34
CA GLN A 133 -1.49 -22.15 -25.08
C GLN A 133 -1.53 -21.90 -26.60
N SER A 134 -2.70 -21.63 -27.17
CA SER A 134 -2.86 -21.38 -28.62
C SER A 134 -2.71 -19.93 -29.06
N ALA A 135 -2.53 -18.99 -28.11
CA ALA A 135 -2.51 -17.55 -28.37
C ALA A 135 -1.39 -17.10 -29.31
N SER A 136 -1.70 -16.16 -30.19
CA SER A 136 -0.75 -15.41 -31.01
C SER A 136 -0.45 -14.03 -30.42
N ALA A 137 0.57 -13.33 -30.92
CA ALA A 137 0.99 -12.03 -30.39
C ALA A 137 -0.14 -10.98 -30.34
N ASN A 138 -1.09 -11.04 -31.29
CA ASN A 138 -2.23 -10.12 -31.34
C ASN A 138 -3.26 -10.36 -30.22
N ASP A 139 -3.25 -11.55 -29.61
CA ASP A 139 -4.21 -11.95 -28.57
C ASP A 139 -3.66 -11.71 -27.15
N PHE A 140 -2.36 -11.42 -27.02
CA PHE A 140 -1.65 -11.37 -25.74
C PHE A 140 -2.23 -10.33 -24.79
N GLU A 141 -2.58 -9.14 -25.28
CA GLU A 141 -3.14 -8.09 -24.43
C GLU A 141 -4.51 -8.49 -23.86
N ASN A 142 -5.40 -9.02 -24.70
CA ASN A 142 -6.73 -9.49 -24.27
C ASN A 142 -6.62 -10.63 -23.26
N ILE A 143 -5.73 -11.59 -23.54
CA ILE A 143 -5.51 -12.76 -22.66
C ILE A 143 -4.90 -12.33 -21.32
N MET A 144 -3.99 -11.37 -21.33
CA MET A 144 -3.40 -10.81 -20.12
C MET A 144 -4.45 -10.10 -19.26
N GLN A 145 -5.37 -9.34 -19.85
CA GLN A 145 -6.48 -8.74 -19.09
C GLN A 145 -7.41 -9.80 -18.48
N LEU A 146 -7.73 -10.87 -19.22
CA LEU A 146 -8.53 -11.98 -18.68
C LEU A 146 -7.80 -12.69 -17.53
N ALA A 147 -6.49 -12.96 -17.69
CA ALA A 147 -5.67 -13.58 -16.66
C ALA A 147 -5.52 -12.70 -15.41
N ARG A 148 -5.48 -11.37 -15.60
CA ARG A 148 -5.50 -10.40 -14.50
C ARG A 148 -6.78 -10.51 -13.68
N GLU A 149 -7.94 -10.53 -14.34
CA GLU A 149 -9.24 -10.60 -13.67
C GLU A 149 -9.45 -11.95 -12.97
N GLU A 150 -9.04 -13.07 -13.58
CA GLU A 150 -9.04 -14.37 -12.91
C GLU A 150 -8.09 -14.40 -11.72
N THR A 151 -6.90 -13.79 -11.82
CA THR A 151 -5.95 -13.72 -10.70
C THR A 151 -6.48 -12.87 -9.55
N LYS A 152 -7.11 -11.73 -9.83
CA LYS A 152 -7.79 -10.93 -8.80
C LYS A 152 -8.91 -11.72 -8.14
N THR A 153 -9.71 -12.44 -8.93
CA THR A 153 -10.80 -13.29 -8.42
C THR A 153 -10.27 -14.41 -7.54
N PHE A 154 -9.14 -15.02 -7.94
CA PHE A 154 -8.44 -16.02 -7.14
C PHE A 154 -7.99 -15.45 -5.79
N LEU A 155 -7.30 -14.30 -5.78
CA LEU A 155 -6.82 -13.64 -4.56
C LEU A 155 -7.96 -13.21 -3.62
N LYS A 156 -9.09 -12.74 -4.17
CA LYS A 156 -10.32 -12.40 -3.44
C LYS A 156 -10.98 -13.60 -2.77
N GLY A 157 -10.75 -14.81 -3.28
CA GLY A 157 -11.28 -16.05 -2.75
C GLY A 157 -10.45 -16.57 -1.58
N LYS A 158 -9.98 -17.83 -1.70
CA LYS A 158 -9.26 -18.54 -0.63
C LYS A 158 -8.09 -17.78 0.00
N PRO A 159 -7.24 -17.05 -0.74
CA PRO A 159 -6.13 -16.29 -0.17
C PRO A 159 -6.64 -15.19 0.78
N PHE A 160 -7.65 -14.41 0.38
CA PHE A 160 -8.24 -13.40 1.25
C PHE A 160 -8.95 -14.01 2.47
N GLU A 161 -9.65 -15.14 2.32
CA GLU A 161 -10.24 -15.83 3.47
C GLU A 161 -9.18 -16.27 4.48
N GLY A 162 -8.09 -16.88 4.00
CA GLY A 162 -6.97 -17.27 4.86
C GLY A 162 -6.28 -16.07 5.50
N PHE A 163 -6.11 -14.96 4.76
CA PHE A 163 -5.57 -13.72 5.30
C PHE A 163 -6.39 -13.25 6.50
N ARG A 164 -7.73 -13.22 6.42
CA ARG A 164 -8.61 -12.80 7.52
C ARG A 164 -8.48 -13.63 8.80
N THR A 165 -8.02 -14.87 8.68
CA THR A 165 -7.77 -15.77 9.82
C THR A 165 -6.32 -15.74 10.30
N SER A 166 -5.44 -15.02 9.60
CA SER A 166 -4.01 -14.99 9.88
C SER A 166 -3.62 -13.88 10.87
N GLN A 167 -2.43 -14.01 11.46
CA GLN A 167 -1.83 -12.99 12.33
C GLN A 167 -1.56 -11.66 11.59
N PHE A 168 -1.39 -11.69 10.27
CA PHE A 168 -1.22 -10.48 9.46
C PHE A 168 -2.48 -9.60 9.49
N TYR A 169 -3.66 -10.23 9.46
CA TYR A 169 -4.92 -9.50 9.57
C TYR A 169 -5.14 -8.98 11.00
N GLU A 170 -4.75 -9.72 12.03
CA GLU A 170 -4.77 -9.21 13.40
C GLU A 170 -3.89 -7.96 13.55
N LYS A 171 -2.68 -7.97 12.96
CA LYS A 171 -1.79 -6.80 12.91
C LYS A 171 -2.43 -5.63 12.18
N PHE A 172 -3.08 -5.87 11.05
CA PHE A 172 -3.85 -4.85 10.35
C PHE A 172 -4.95 -4.25 11.24
N LEU A 173 -5.70 -5.07 11.99
CA LEU A 173 -6.73 -4.59 12.91
C LEU A 173 -6.16 -3.72 14.03
N GLN A 174 -4.97 -4.05 14.56
CA GLN A 174 -4.28 -3.19 15.53
C GLN A 174 -4.01 -1.79 14.95
N TRP A 175 -3.58 -1.72 13.69
CA TRP A 175 -3.40 -0.45 12.98
C TRP A 175 -4.71 0.29 12.74
N LYS A 176 -5.79 -0.40 12.37
CA LYS A 176 -7.12 0.21 12.23
C LYS A 176 -7.65 0.75 13.56
N SER A 177 -7.30 0.10 14.66
CA SER A 177 -7.60 0.59 16.00
C SER A 177 -6.80 1.82 16.37
N TYR A 178 -5.53 1.84 16.03
CA TYR A 178 -4.71 3.02 16.21
C TYR A 178 -5.19 4.21 15.38
N GLU A 179 -5.60 3.97 14.13
CA GLU A 179 -6.15 4.99 13.22
C GLU A 179 -7.44 5.66 13.76
N LYS A 180 -8.26 4.91 14.51
CA LYS A 180 -9.50 5.44 15.11
C LYS A 180 -9.29 6.25 16.39
N GLN A 181 -8.05 6.39 16.87
CA GLN A 181 -7.79 7.15 18.09
C GLN A 181 -8.14 8.64 17.91
N PRO A 182 -8.63 9.31 18.97
CA PRO A 182 -8.96 10.72 18.90
C PRO A 182 -7.70 11.56 18.69
N ILE A 183 -7.69 12.31 17.59
CA ILE A 183 -6.61 13.26 17.28
C ILE A 183 -6.92 14.59 17.96
N ASN A 184 -5.89 15.20 18.56
CA ASN A 184 -5.95 16.52 19.17
C ASN A 184 -4.66 17.30 18.88
N ASP A 185 -4.64 18.58 19.25
CA ASP A 185 -3.54 19.50 18.93
C ASP A 185 -2.17 19.05 19.46
N LYS A 186 -2.13 18.17 20.48
CA LYS A 186 -0.86 17.65 21.04
C LYS A 186 -0.12 16.71 20.09
N PHE A 187 -0.80 16.17 19.09
CA PHE A 187 -0.17 15.34 18.05
C PHE A 187 0.56 16.18 16.99
N PHE A 188 0.37 17.51 16.99
CA PHE A 188 0.93 18.39 15.99
C PHE A 188 1.86 19.41 16.61
N GLU A 189 3.05 19.55 16.05
CA GLU A 189 3.93 20.68 16.33
C GLU A 189 3.71 21.74 15.27
N GLU A 190 3.22 22.93 15.67
CA GLU A 190 3.02 24.06 14.76
C GLU A 190 4.32 24.87 14.61
N PHE A 191 4.65 25.23 13.37
CA PHE A 191 5.90 25.95 13.08
C PHE A 191 5.66 27.40 12.67
N ARG A 192 4.98 27.61 11.54
CA ARG A 192 4.77 28.95 10.95
C ARG A 192 3.45 29.06 10.23
N ILE A 193 2.97 30.29 10.13
CA ILE A 193 1.85 30.64 9.24
C ILE A 193 2.35 30.64 7.79
N LEU A 194 1.58 29.97 6.93
CA LEU A 194 1.78 29.91 5.48
C LEU A 194 0.91 30.96 4.76
N GLY A 195 -0.26 31.26 5.31
CA GLY A 195 -1.16 32.28 4.77
C GLY A 195 -2.36 32.54 5.67
N LYS A 196 -3.09 33.62 5.41
CA LYS A 196 -4.34 33.97 6.11
C LYS A 196 -5.48 34.03 5.11
N GLY A 197 -6.63 33.47 5.47
CA GLY A 197 -7.86 33.46 4.69
C GLY A 197 -9.05 34.00 5.48
N GLY A 198 -10.25 33.97 4.89
CA GLY A 198 -11.45 34.58 5.48
C GLY A 198 -11.95 33.94 6.79
N PHE A 199 -11.60 32.68 7.05
CA PHE A 199 -12.03 31.93 8.24
C PHE A 199 -10.88 31.50 9.15
N GLY A 200 -9.65 31.98 8.92
CA GLY A 200 -8.51 31.64 9.76
C GLY A 200 -7.17 31.64 9.05
N GLU A 201 -6.18 31.04 9.69
CA GLU A 201 -4.80 30.98 9.21
C GLU A 201 -4.42 29.54 8.84
N VAL A 202 -3.67 29.38 7.76
CA VAL A 202 -3.08 28.08 7.38
C VAL A 202 -1.68 28.02 7.97
N ARG A 203 -1.39 27.00 8.77
CA ARG A 203 -0.08 26.79 9.39
C ARG A 203 0.59 25.52 8.88
N SER A 204 1.92 25.55 8.86
CA SER A 204 2.74 24.37 8.69
C SER A 204 2.84 23.64 10.03
N SER A 205 2.54 22.35 10.05
CA SER A 205 2.67 21.48 11.21
C SER A 205 3.27 20.12 10.85
N PHE A 206 3.87 19.46 11.84
CA PHE A 206 4.32 18.07 11.73
C PHE A 206 3.58 17.20 12.73
N LEU A 207 3.23 15.98 12.31
CA LEU A 207 2.76 14.94 13.22
C LEU A 207 3.95 14.44 14.06
N ILE A 208 3.78 14.43 15.38
CA ILE A 208 4.77 13.98 16.36
C ILE A 208 4.59 12.49 16.65
#